data_AF-A0A9P5QL36-F1
#
_entry.id   AF-A0A9P5QL36-F1
#
_cell.length_a   1.000
_cell.length_b   1.000
_cell.length_c   1.000
_cell.angle_alpha   90.00
_cell.angle_beta   90.00
_cell.angle_gamma   90.00
#
_symmetry.space_group_name_H-M   'P 1'
#
loop_
_entity.id
_entity.type
_entity.pdbx_description
1 polymer ?
#
loop_
_entity_poly.entity_id
_entity_poly.type
_entity_poly.pdbx_seq_one_letter_code
_entity_poly.pdbx_strand_id
1 'polypeptide(L)'
;MSRKQKVRQFRNSEWGQEANNAMLKELEDMTCPWGGTMGEIFDATPKDCISKIFLEEKLFKTWYHGRTVLISDGAANAIQDSVVLANYFFNMPNRTIEGITVALEDYYKQRYHRVEMQIERSRSISKIMGVQSRNERLIRHFTLNYLPNWVQQLNVARIMKYRPQIAWLPLVENRGSGRVLP
;
A
#
# COMPACT_ATOMS: atom_id res chain seq x y z
N MET A 1 -25.75 6.15 -29.58
CA MET A 1 -24.85 5.70 -28.50
C MET A 1 -25.52 4.58 -27.70
N SER A 2 -24.90 3.41 -27.59
CA SER A 2 -25.51 2.23 -26.95
C SER A 2 -25.67 2.42 -25.43
N ARG A 3 -26.70 1.82 -24.82
CA ARG A 3 -26.95 1.86 -23.36
C ARG A 3 -25.73 1.35 -22.56
N LYS A 4 -24.97 0.39 -23.11
CA LYS A 4 -23.70 -0.08 -22.52
C LYS A 4 -22.59 0.98 -22.55
N GLN A 5 -22.52 1.80 -23.61
CA GLN A 5 -21.56 2.91 -23.69
C GLN A 5 -21.91 4.02 -22.70
N LYS A 6 -23.20 4.36 -22.53
CA LYS A 6 -23.64 5.35 -21.54
C LYS A 6 -23.30 4.93 -20.10
N VAL A 7 -23.46 3.65 -19.73
CA VAL A 7 -23.09 3.14 -18.40
C VAL A 7 -21.57 3.15 -18.18
N ARG A 8 -20.78 2.82 -19.21
CA ARG A 8 -19.31 2.87 -19.14
C ARG A 8 -18.80 4.31 -19.01
N GLN A 9 -19.41 5.24 -19.75
CA GLN A 9 -19.06 6.66 -19.71
C GLN A 9 -19.46 7.32 -18.37
N PHE A 10 -20.63 6.98 -17.82
CA PHE A 10 -21.05 7.44 -16.48
C PHE A 10 -20.16 6.89 -15.35
N ARG A 11 -19.69 5.65 -15.46
CA ARG A 11 -18.71 5.10 -14.50
C ARG A 11 -17.31 5.71 -14.63
N ASN A 12 -16.96 6.23 -15.82
CA ASN A 12 -15.65 6.82 -16.10
C ASN A 12 -15.63 8.35 -15.95
N SER A 13 -16.78 9.03 -15.91
CA SER A 13 -16.84 10.49 -15.81
C SER A 13 -16.28 11.04 -14.50
N GLU A 14 -16.31 10.24 -13.42
CA GLU A 14 -15.69 10.60 -12.13
C GLU A 14 -14.14 10.51 -12.14
N TRP A 15 -13.57 9.94 -13.20
CA TRP A 15 -12.14 9.64 -13.37
C TRP A 15 -11.51 10.32 -14.58
N GLY A 16 -12.30 11.10 -15.31
CA GLY A 16 -11.85 11.82 -16.49
C GLY A 16 -11.10 13.10 -16.12
N GLN A 17 -10.45 13.69 -17.11
CA GLN A 17 -9.70 14.94 -16.97
C GLN A 17 -10.56 16.09 -16.43
N GLU A 18 -11.87 16.09 -16.72
CA GLU A 18 -12.85 17.03 -16.17
C GLU A 18 -12.99 16.92 -14.64
N ALA A 19 -13.00 15.70 -14.08
CA ALA A 19 -13.07 15.48 -12.64
C ALA A 19 -11.77 15.88 -11.93
N ASN A 20 -10.62 15.73 -12.60
CA ASN A 20 -9.35 16.23 -12.12
C ASN A 20 -9.37 17.77 -12.09
N ASN A 21 -9.80 18.42 -13.16
CA ASN A 21 -9.85 19.88 -13.25
C ASN A 21 -10.75 20.51 -12.19
N ALA A 22 -11.92 19.91 -11.90
CA ALA A 22 -12.80 20.38 -10.84
C ALA A 22 -12.11 20.32 -9.46
N MET A 23 -11.46 19.20 -9.14
CA MET A 23 -10.70 19.03 -7.90
C MET A 23 -9.51 20.00 -7.82
N LEU A 24 -8.76 20.18 -8.91
CA LEU A 24 -7.61 21.09 -8.93
C LEU A 24 -8.06 22.53 -8.67
N LYS A 25 -9.18 22.96 -9.25
CA LYS A 25 -9.74 24.29 -9.05
C LYS A 25 -10.17 24.53 -7.60
N GLU A 26 -10.73 23.53 -6.92
CA GLU A 26 -11.09 23.63 -5.50
C GLU A 26 -9.85 23.82 -4.59
N LEU A 27 -8.70 23.30 -5.01
CA LEU A 27 -7.47 23.34 -4.23
C LEU A 27 -6.53 24.48 -4.66
N GLU A 28 -6.79 25.15 -5.77
CA GLU A 28 -5.88 26.10 -6.45
C GLU A 28 -5.37 27.20 -5.52
N ASP A 29 -6.27 27.81 -4.74
CA ASP A 29 -5.96 28.92 -3.84
C ASP A 29 -5.42 28.46 -2.47
N MET A 30 -5.31 27.14 -2.22
CA MET A 30 -4.79 26.65 -0.94
C MET A 30 -3.32 27.01 -0.80
N THR A 31 -2.94 27.47 0.39
CA THR A 31 -1.54 27.77 0.70
C THR A 31 -0.70 26.50 0.71
N CYS A 32 0.43 26.55 0.02
CA CYS A 32 1.39 25.47 0.01
C CYS A 32 2.33 25.58 1.22
N PRO A 33 2.59 24.48 1.97
CA PRO A 33 3.56 24.48 3.06
C PRO A 33 4.99 24.88 2.67
N TRP A 34 5.32 24.83 1.39
CA TRP A 34 6.63 25.22 0.84
C TRP A 34 6.65 26.66 0.27
N GLY A 35 5.58 27.43 0.47
CA GLY A 35 5.40 28.78 -0.10
C GLY A 35 4.57 28.78 -1.37
N GLY A 36 3.92 29.91 -1.68
CA GLY A 36 3.01 30.03 -2.83
C GLY A 36 1.66 29.34 -2.62
N THR A 37 1.00 29.00 -3.73
CA THR A 37 -0.30 28.28 -3.74
C THR A 37 -0.15 26.87 -4.31
N MET A 38 -1.12 26.00 -4.01
CA MET A 38 -1.20 24.69 -4.65
C MET A 38 -1.44 24.80 -6.16
N GLY A 39 -2.11 25.87 -6.63
CA GLY A 39 -2.28 26.19 -8.04
C GLY A 39 -0.96 26.31 -8.80
N GLU A 40 0.03 27.00 -8.21
CA GLU A 40 1.37 27.12 -8.79
C GLU A 40 2.05 25.75 -8.96
N ILE A 41 1.86 24.84 -7.99
CA ILE A 41 2.35 23.45 -8.11
C ILE A 41 1.63 22.72 -9.24
N PHE A 42 0.30 22.87 -9.34
CA PHE A 42 -0.48 22.22 -10.39
C PHE A 42 -0.11 22.73 -11.79
N ASP A 43 0.28 23.99 -11.92
CA ASP A 43 0.72 24.58 -13.19
C ASP A 43 2.14 24.18 -13.58
N ALA A 44 3.02 23.98 -12.61
CA ALA A 44 4.35 23.41 -12.83
C ALA A 44 4.31 21.89 -13.14
N THR A 45 3.20 21.21 -12.86
CA THR A 45 3.07 19.76 -13.07
C THR A 45 2.55 19.44 -14.48
N PRO A 46 3.21 18.56 -15.25
CA PRO A 46 2.69 18.08 -16.54
C PRO A 46 1.27 17.52 -16.37
N LYS A 47 0.30 18.03 -17.14
CA LYS A 47 -1.13 17.75 -16.90
C LYS A 47 -1.50 16.28 -17.13
N ASP A 48 -0.73 15.56 -17.95
CA ASP A 48 -0.83 14.12 -18.17
C ASP A 48 -0.31 13.27 -17.00
N CYS A 49 0.46 13.87 -16.09
CA CYS A 49 0.96 13.22 -14.87
C CYS A 49 0.06 13.42 -13.65
N ILE A 50 -1.07 14.15 -13.78
CA ILE A 50 -2.01 14.36 -12.68
C ILE A 50 -3.11 13.30 -12.72
N SER A 51 -3.10 12.41 -11.73
CA SER A 51 -4.11 11.36 -11.58
C SER A 51 -4.90 11.51 -10.28
N LYS A 52 -6.23 11.47 -10.37
CA LYS A 52 -7.10 11.29 -9.21
C LYS A 52 -7.24 9.80 -8.90
N ILE A 53 -6.89 9.41 -7.68
CA ILE A 53 -6.90 8.02 -7.23
C ILE A 53 -7.85 7.91 -6.03
N PHE A 54 -8.69 6.89 -6.03
CA PHE A 54 -9.43 6.47 -4.85
C PHE A 54 -8.84 5.15 -4.38
N LEU A 55 -8.53 5.08 -3.09
CA LEU A 55 -7.97 3.90 -2.48
C LEU A 55 -9.12 3.11 -1.85
N GLU A 56 -9.51 2.01 -2.48
CA GLU A 56 -10.41 1.03 -1.88
C GLU A 56 -9.58 -0.11 -1.29
N GLU A 57 -9.54 -0.20 0.04
CA GLU A 57 -8.77 -1.24 0.71
C GLU A 57 -9.59 -2.52 0.89
N LYS A 58 -9.24 -3.57 0.15
CA LYS A 58 -9.84 -4.91 0.25
C LYS A 58 -8.81 -5.92 0.72
N LEU A 59 -9.19 -6.75 1.69
CA LEU A 59 -8.42 -7.91 2.12
C LEU A 59 -9.27 -9.18 1.91
N PHE A 60 -8.83 -10.04 1.00
CA PHE A 60 -9.51 -11.31 0.74
C PHE A 60 -9.18 -12.33 1.83
N LYS A 61 -10.17 -13.13 2.24
CA LYS A 61 -10.01 -14.20 3.24
C LYS A 61 -9.23 -15.43 2.74
N THR A 62 -9.00 -15.52 1.44
CA THR A 62 -8.26 -16.63 0.81
C THR A 62 -7.55 -16.08 -0.42
N TRP A 63 -6.28 -16.43 -0.60
CA TRP A 63 -5.45 -15.91 -1.69
C TRP A 63 -5.03 -16.98 -2.70
N TYR A 64 -5.42 -18.23 -2.51
CA TYR A 64 -4.98 -19.33 -3.37
C TYR A 64 -6.13 -20.26 -3.73
N HIS A 65 -6.04 -20.85 -4.92
CA HIS A 65 -6.93 -21.91 -5.36
C HIS A 65 -6.25 -22.73 -6.47
N GLY A 66 -6.12 -24.04 -6.27
CA GLY A 66 -5.42 -24.92 -7.21
C GLY A 66 -3.97 -24.47 -7.43
N ARG A 67 -3.66 -24.04 -8.66
CA ARG A 67 -2.33 -23.57 -9.06
C ARG A 67 -2.23 -22.04 -9.15
N THR A 68 -3.24 -21.33 -8.69
CA THR A 68 -3.33 -19.87 -8.78
C THR A 68 -3.18 -19.26 -7.40
N VAL A 69 -2.43 -18.17 -7.32
CA VAL A 69 -2.23 -17.39 -6.10
C VAL A 69 -2.35 -15.90 -6.39
N LEU A 70 -2.93 -15.16 -5.45
CA LEU A 70 -2.99 -13.71 -5.41
C LEU A 70 -1.79 -13.20 -4.61
N ILE A 71 -1.12 -12.21 -5.18
CA ILE A 71 -0.05 -11.45 -4.53
C ILE A 71 -0.47 -9.98 -4.45
N SER A 72 0.16 -9.24 -3.56
CA SER A 72 -0.14 -7.83 -3.32
C SER A 72 0.15 -6.93 -4.53
N ASP A 73 -0.52 -5.79 -4.60
CA ASP A 73 -0.35 -4.72 -5.60
C ASP A 73 0.66 -3.64 -5.16
N GLY A 74 0.85 -3.44 -3.85
CA GLY A 74 1.85 -2.54 -3.31
C GLY A 74 3.28 -3.09 -3.45
N ALA A 75 4.17 -2.30 -4.07
CA ALA A 75 5.52 -2.74 -4.46
C ALA A 75 6.28 -3.51 -3.37
N ALA A 76 6.32 -3.00 -2.14
CA ALA A 76 7.04 -3.67 -1.04
C ALA A 76 6.42 -5.03 -0.66
N ASN A 77 5.08 -5.11 -0.58
CA ASN A 77 4.41 -6.38 -0.27
C ASN A 77 4.50 -7.35 -1.44
N ALA A 78 4.35 -6.88 -2.68
CA ALA A 78 4.45 -7.71 -3.88
C ALA A 78 5.83 -8.39 -3.96
N ILE A 79 6.89 -7.64 -3.66
CA ILE A 79 8.26 -8.18 -3.59
C ILE A 79 8.37 -9.20 -2.44
N GLN A 80 7.89 -8.88 -1.25
CA GLN A 80 7.92 -9.83 -0.11
C GLN A 80 7.14 -11.12 -0.41
N ASP A 81 5.95 -11.00 -1.00
CA ASP A 81 5.11 -12.12 -1.41
C ASP A 81 5.84 -13.00 -2.42
N SER A 82 6.49 -12.37 -3.41
CA SER A 82 7.27 -13.06 -4.44
C SER A 82 8.44 -13.84 -3.83
N VAL A 83 9.19 -13.22 -2.91
CA VAL A 83 10.32 -13.89 -2.23
C VAL A 83 9.85 -15.09 -1.42
N VAL A 84 8.77 -14.94 -0.65
CA VAL A 84 8.23 -16.03 0.17
C VAL A 84 7.70 -17.17 -0.69
N LEU A 85 6.93 -16.86 -1.73
CA LEU A 85 6.44 -17.88 -2.68
C LEU A 85 7.60 -18.63 -3.33
N ALA A 86 8.64 -17.90 -3.76
CA ALA A 86 9.80 -18.50 -4.39
C ALA A 86 10.52 -19.47 -3.43
N ASN A 87 10.64 -19.11 -2.15
CA ASN A 87 11.18 -20.00 -1.10
C ASN A 87 10.34 -21.27 -0.93
N TYR A 88 9.02 -21.16 -0.87
CA TYR A 88 8.15 -22.32 -0.74
C TYR A 88 8.20 -23.22 -1.98
N PHE A 89 8.26 -22.65 -3.18
CA PHE A 89 8.39 -23.43 -4.42
C PHE A 89 9.75 -24.12 -4.55
N PHE A 90 10.82 -23.48 -4.12
CA PHE A 90 12.15 -24.08 -4.16
C PHE A 90 12.30 -25.26 -3.19
N ASN A 91 11.72 -25.14 -1.99
CA ASN A 91 11.80 -26.17 -0.94
C ASN A 91 10.72 -27.26 -1.05
N MET A 92 9.86 -27.20 -2.07
CA MET A 92 8.77 -28.15 -2.25
C MET A 92 9.30 -29.54 -2.61
N PRO A 93 8.91 -30.62 -1.90
CA PRO A 93 9.45 -31.95 -2.11
C PRO A 93 8.98 -32.60 -3.43
N ASN A 94 7.77 -32.28 -3.89
CA ASN A 94 7.19 -32.82 -5.10
C ASN A 94 6.31 -31.78 -5.83
N ARG A 95 6.21 -31.87 -7.16
CA ARG A 95 5.48 -30.89 -7.99
C ARG A 95 4.01 -31.27 -8.23
N THR A 96 3.41 -32.02 -7.32
CA THR A 96 2.01 -32.44 -7.43
C THR A 96 1.07 -31.28 -7.09
N ILE A 97 -0.21 -31.41 -7.42
CA ILE A 97 -1.20 -30.36 -7.13
C ILE A 97 -1.34 -30.18 -5.62
N GLU A 98 -1.25 -31.27 -4.86
CA GLU A 98 -1.28 -31.29 -3.40
C GLU A 98 -0.07 -30.55 -2.83
N GLY A 99 1.14 -30.83 -3.33
CA GLY A 99 2.36 -30.12 -2.92
C GLY A 99 2.30 -28.62 -3.20
N ILE A 100 1.78 -28.22 -4.37
CA ILE A 100 1.54 -26.81 -4.70
C ILE A 100 0.52 -26.20 -3.74
N THR A 101 -0.59 -26.88 -3.47
CA THR A 101 -1.64 -26.39 -2.57
C THR A 101 -1.10 -26.15 -1.16
N VAL A 102 -0.31 -27.08 -0.63
CA VAL A 102 0.34 -26.95 0.69
C VAL A 102 1.28 -25.75 0.71
N ALA A 103 2.13 -25.59 -0.30
CA ALA A 103 3.05 -24.44 -0.38
C ALA A 103 2.30 -23.09 -0.46
N LEU A 104 1.19 -23.02 -1.20
CA LEU A 104 0.38 -21.81 -1.28
C LEU A 104 -0.36 -21.51 0.03
N GLU A 105 -0.81 -22.54 0.74
CA GLU A 105 -1.40 -22.41 2.07
C GLU A 105 -0.38 -21.90 3.10
N ASP A 106 0.84 -22.43 3.10
CA ASP A 106 1.90 -21.99 4.00
C ASP A 106 2.35 -20.55 3.70
N TYR A 107 2.46 -20.18 2.42
CA TYR A 107 2.62 -18.79 1.99
C TYR A 107 1.53 -17.90 2.58
N TYR A 108 0.26 -18.29 2.43
CA TYR A 108 -0.88 -17.52 2.93
C TYR A 108 -0.80 -17.36 4.46
N LYS A 109 -0.56 -18.44 5.20
CA LYS A 109 -0.40 -18.40 6.67
C LYS A 109 0.72 -17.45 7.10
N GLN A 110 1.85 -17.47 6.40
CA GLN A 110 2.98 -16.61 6.71
C GLN A 110 2.70 -15.13 6.39
N ARG A 111 2.03 -14.83 5.27
CA ARG A 111 1.91 -13.47 4.74
C ARG A 111 0.63 -12.73 5.13
N TYR A 112 -0.50 -13.42 5.30
CA TYR A 112 -1.80 -12.81 5.52
C TYR A 112 -1.81 -11.80 6.67
N HIS A 113 -1.41 -12.22 7.87
CA HIS A 113 -1.42 -11.37 9.06
C HIS A 113 -0.49 -10.15 8.92
N ARG A 114 0.58 -10.26 8.11
CA ARG A 114 1.51 -9.15 7.88
C ARG A 114 0.91 -8.08 6.98
N VAL A 115 0.23 -8.50 5.93
CA VAL A 115 -0.49 -7.60 5.03
C VAL A 115 -1.68 -6.97 5.76
N GLU A 116 -2.41 -7.74 6.57
CA GLU A 116 -3.50 -7.23 7.41
C GLU A 116 -3.03 -6.09 8.33
N MET A 117 -1.94 -6.29 9.09
CA MET A 117 -1.35 -5.23 9.92
C MET A 117 -0.95 -3.98 9.13
N GLN A 118 -0.49 -4.15 7.88
CA GLN A 118 -0.13 -3.01 7.03
C GLN A 118 -1.36 -2.25 6.52
N ILE A 119 -2.43 -2.97 6.16
CA ILE A 119 -3.71 -2.36 5.80
C ILE A 119 -4.30 -1.61 6.99
N GLU A 120 -4.34 -2.21 8.17
CA GLU A 120 -4.81 -1.53 9.39
C GLU A 120 -4.00 -0.25 9.68
N ARG A 121 -2.68 -0.32 9.52
CA ARG A 121 -1.80 0.85 9.65
C ARG A 121 -2.12 1.92 8.60
N SER A 122 -2.31 1.54 7.34
CA SER A 122 -2.72 2.45 6.26
C SER A 122 -4.01 3.18 6.64
N ARG A 123 -5.02 2.44 7.15
CA ARG A 123 -6.27 3.02 7.67
C ARG A 123 -6.04 4.02 8.79
N SER A 124 -5.22 3.66 9.78
CA SER A 124 -4.92 4.54 10.90
C SER A 124 -4.26 5.84 10.45
N ILE A 125 -3.28 5.76 9.54
CA ILE A 125 -2.61 6.95 9.00
C ILE A 125 -3.60 7.78 8.17
N SER A 126 -4.39 7.16 7.30
CA SER A 126 -5.40 7.84 6.50
C SER A 126 -6.43 8.57 7.36
N LYS A 127 -6.87 7.99 8.49
CA LYS A 127 -7.74 8.66 9.45
C LYS A 127 -7.08 9.85 10.15
N ILE A 128 -5.81 9.72 10.52
CA ILE A 128 -5.05 10.82 11.13
C ILE A 128 -4.90 11.98 10.15
N MET A 129 -4.68 11.70 8.86
CA MET A 129 -4.47 12.73 7.84
C MET A 129 -5.78 13.33 7.31
N GLY A 130 -6.79 12.51 7.06
CA GLY A 130 -8.07 12.89 6.43
C GLY A 130 -9.11 13.53 7.35
N VAL A 131 -8.69 14.01 8.52
CA VAL A 131 -9.45 14.64 9.62
C VAL A 131 -10.93 14.90 9.35
N GLN A 132 -11.79 14.20 10.08
CA GLN A 132 -13.23 14.35 10.00
C GLN A 132 -13.85 14.83 11.33
N SER A 133 -13.20 14.57 12.47
CA SER A 133 -13.72 14.88 13.82
C SER A 133 -12.80 15.72 14.71
N ARG A 134 -13.35 16.33 15.78
CA ARG A 134 -12.57 17.10 16.78
C ARG A 134 -11.53 16.26 17.51
N ASN A 135 -11.85 14.99 17.81
CA ASN A 135 -10.91 14.08 18.46
C ASN A 135 -9.74 13.72 17.54
N GLU A 136 -10.01 13.48 16.25
CA GLU A 136 -8.94 13.24 15.26
C GLU A 136 -8.04 14.45 15.08
N ARG A 137 -8.58 15.69 15.15
CA ARG A 137 -7.75 16.91 15.14
C ARG A 137 -6.78 16.96 16.32
N LEU A 138 -7.25 16.63 17.52
CA LEU A 138 -6.42 16.61 18.72
C LEU A 138 -5.34 15.54 18.61
N ILE A 139 -5.71 14.32 18.21
CA ILE A 139 -4.77 13.20 18.02
C ILE A 139 -3.73 13.54 16.96
N ARG A 140 -4.13 14.13 15.82
CA ARG A 140 -3.21 14.58 14.78
C ARG A 140 -2.26 15.64 15.31
N HIS A 141 -2.77 16.66 16.00
CA HIS A 141 -1.95 17.73 16.55
C HIS A 141 -0.91 17.18 17.53
N PHE A 142 -1.32 16.28 18.43
CA PHE A 142 -0.40 15.59 19.34
C PHE A 142 0.65 14.77 18.57
N THR A 143 0.21 13.95 17.63
CA THR A 143 1.07 13.02 16.88
C THR A 143 2.10 13.75 16.01
N LEU A 144 1.71 14.84 15.35
CA LEU A 144 2.60 15.56 14.42
C LEU A 144 3.53 16.55 15.12
N ASN A 145 3.17 17.10 16.29
CA ASN A 145 3.97 18.13 16.96
C ASN A 145 4.71 17.63 18.20
N TYR A 146 4.17 16.64 18.91
CA TYR A 146 4.69 16.23 20.22
C TYR A 146 5.22 14.79 20.25
N LEU A 147 4.94 13.97 19.23
CA LEU A 147 5.43 12.59 19.21
C LEU A 147 6.96 12.57 19.03
N PRO A 148 7.73 12.07 20.01
CA PRO A 148 9.18 12.10 19.92
C PRO A 148 9.71 11.26 18.74
N ASN A 149 10.79 11.73 18.13
CA ASN A 149 11.42 11.06 16.98
C ASN A 149 11.79 9.60 17.27
N TRP A 150 12.24 9.27 18.48
CA TRP A 150 12.59 7.90 18.85
C TRP A 150 11.38 6.95 18.81
N VAL A 151 10.18 7.44 19.12
CA VAL A 151 8.93 6.65 19.02
C VAL A 151 8.60 6.39 17.56
N GLN A 152 8.74 7.41 16.71
CA GLN A 152 8.53 7.28 15.28
C GLN A 152 9.51 6.28 14.67
N GLN A 153 10.79 6.38 15.02
CA GLN A 153 11.84 5.46 14.59
C GLN A 153 11.58 4.02 15.06
N LEU A 154 11.14 3.84 16.33
CA LEU A 154 10.78 2.52 16.85
C LEU A 154 9.62 1.90 16.06
N ASN A 155 8.60 2.71 15.73
CA ASN A 155 7.49 2.27 14.90
C ASN A 155 7.97 1.88 13.50
N VAL A 156 8.77 2.72 12.83
CA VAL A 156 9.33 2.40 11.51
C VAL A 156 10.17 1.11 11.56
N ALA A 157 11.03 0.96 12.57
CA ALA A 157 11.84 -0.25 12.75
C ALA A 157 10.99 -1.50 12.93
N ARG A 158 9.85 -1.41 13.64
CA ARG A 158 8.91 -2.52 13.81
C ARG A 158 8.29 -2.96 12.49
N ILE A 159 7.85 -2.02 11.64
CA ILE A 159 7.30 -2.36 10.32
C ILE A 159 8.38 -2.92 9.40
N MET A 160 9.57 -2.35 9.42
CA MET A 160 10.68 -2.77 8.56
C MET A 160 11.39 -4.02 9.07
N LYS A 161 10.90 -4.67 10.14
CA LYS A 161 11.54 -5.83 10.75
C LYS A 161 11.47 -7.06 9.86
N TYR A 162 10.33 -7.26 9.19
CA TYR A 162 10.11 -8.42 8.32
C TYR A 162 10.75 -8.19 6.95
N ARG A 163 11.79 -8.96 6.62
CA ARG A 163 12.54 -8.86 5.37
C ARG A 163 12.89 -10.27 4.88
N PRO A 164 11.92 -10.99 4.29
CA PRO A 164 12.19 -12.30 3.74
C PRO A 164 13.27 -12.17 2.65
N GLN A 165 14.17 -13.14 2.60
CA GLN A 165 15.23 -13.23 1.60
C GLN A 165 15.12 -14.56 0.86
N ILE A 166 15.67 -14.62 -0.35
CA ILE A 166 15.69 -15.84 -1.16
C ILE A 166 16.65 -16.85 -0.51
N ALA A 167 16.13 -18.02 -0.15
CA ALA A 167 16.83 -19.00 0.71
C ALA A 167 18.07 -19.64 0.06
N TRP A 168 18.14 -19.65 -1.27
CA TRP A 168 19.25 -20.23 -2.04
C TRP A 168 20.24 -19.18 -2.57
N LEU A 169 20.07 -17.90 -2.21
CA LEU A 169 21.03 -16.84 -2.53
C LEU A 169 21.82 -16.46 -1.28
N PRO A 170 23.04 -15.90 -1.43
CA PRO A 170 23.77 -15.32 -0.32
C PRO A 170 22.93 -14.29 0.42
N LEU A 171 22.93 -14.35 1.75
CA LEU A 171 22.21 -13.40 2.58
C LEU A 171 22.75 -11.99 2.37
N VAL A 172 21.85 -11.04 2.15
CA VAL A 172 22.18 -9.62 2.05
C VAL A 172 22.63 -9.11 3.43
N GLU A 173 23.77 -8.42 3.44
CA GLU A 173 24.33 -7.79 4.62
C GLU A 173 23.32 -6.82 5.26
N ASN A 174 23.14 -6.93 6.59
CA ASN A 174 22.29 -6.00 7.30
C ASN A 174 22.99 -4.65 7.52
N ARG A 175 22.67 -3.67 6.67
CA ARG A 175 23.18 -2.29 6.78
C ARG A 175 22.49 -1.43 7.84
N GLY A 176 21.48 -1.98 8.53
CA GLY A 176 20.69 -1.25 9.53
C GLY A 176 21.02 -1.67 10.97
N SER A 177 20.67 -0.81 11.93
CA SER A 177 20.80 -1.09 13.37
C SER A 177 19.62 -1.89 13.96
N GLY A 178 18.55 -2.10 13.18
CA GLY A 178 17.36 -2.82 13.60
C GLY A 178 17.48 -4.33 13.47
N ARG A 179 16.80 -5.06 14.36
CA ARG A 179 16.63 -6.52 14.24
C ARG A 179 15.87 -6.86 12.96
N VAL A 180 16.34 -7.85 12.23
CA VAL A 180 15.66 -8.40 11.03
C VAL A 180 15.00 -9.73 11.38
N LEU A 181 13.79 -9.96 10.88
CA LEU A 181 13.10 -11.25 10.90
C LEU A 181 13.11 -11.87 9.51
N PRO A 182 13.33 -13.20 9.43
CA PRO A 182 13.09 -13.96 8.20
C PRO A 182 11.60 -13.98 7.84
#